data_AF-A0A7M4F7E4-F1
#
_entry.id   AF-A0A7M4F7E4-F1
#
_cell.length_a   1.000
_cell.length_b   1.000
_cell.length_c   1.000
_cell.angle_alpha   90.00
_cell.angle_beta   90.00
_cell.angle_gamma   90.00
#
_symmetry.space_group_name_H-M   'P 1'
#
loop_
_entity.id
_entity.type
_entity.pdbx_description
1 polymer ?
#
loop_
_entity_poly.entity_id
_entity_poly.type
_entity_poly.pdbx_seq_one_letter_code
_entity_poly.pdbx_strand_id
1 'polypeptide(L)'
;MAAMGQQYRPGAPGLPDANFLWSVFQRVDKDRSGIISDVELQQALSNGYRLSEQFYDILIRKFDRQGRGQVAFDDFIQCCVVLQRLTDIFRRYDTDQDGWIQVSYEQYLSMVFSIV
;
A
#
# COMPACT_ATOMS: atom_id res chain seq x y z
N MET A 1 -11.72 -26.96 -9.90
CA MET A 1 -10.31 -26.56 -9.73
C MET A 1 -10.25 -25.04 -9.87
N ALA A 2 -9.82 -24.37 -8.79
CA ALA A 2 -9.62 -22.91 -8.58
C ALA A 2 -10.82 -21.97 -8.82
N ALA A 3 -11.45 -21.56 -7.70
CA ALA A 3 -12.41 -20.47 -7.63
C ALA A 3 -11.71 -19.13 -7.94
N MET A 4 -12.22 -18.42 -8.96
CA MET A 4 -11.80 -17.07 -9.30
C MET A 4 -12.09 -16.13 -8.12
N GLY A 5 -11.04 -15.48 -7.63
CA GLY A 5 -11.07 -14.50 -6.56
C GLY A 5 -12.06 -13.38 -6.82
N GLN A 6 -12.68 -12.90 -5.74
CA GLN A 6 -13.71 -11.89 -5.75
C GLN A 6 -13.21 -10.56 -6.30
N GLN A 7 -13.53 -10.36 -7.58
CA GLN A 7 -13.78 -9.13 -8.32
C GLN A 7 -13.62 -7.82 -7.53
N TYR A 8 -12.48 -7.16 -7.72
CA TYR A 8 -12.32 -5.72 -7.53
C TYR A 8 -13.55 -4.97 -8.07
N ARG A 9 -14.23 -4.20 -7.21
CA ARG A 9 -15.40 -3.38 -7.56
C ARG A 9 -14.94 -1.95 -7.89
N PRO A 10 -14.84 -1.56 -9.17
CA PRO A 10 -14.53 -0.19 -9.53
C PRO A 10 -15.65 0.76 -9.06
N GLY A 11 -15.28 1.86 -8.38
CA GLY A 11 -16.22 2.95 -8.07
C GLY A 11 -16.36 3.37 -6.61
N ALA A 12 -15.52 2.88 -5.69
CA ALA A 12 -15.49 3.46 -4.34
C ALA A 12 -14.91 4.89 -4.39
N PRO A 13 -15.63 5.90 -3.84
CA PRO A 13 -15.23 7.30 -3.96
C PRO A 13 -13.86 7.55 -3.33
N GLY A 14 -12.98 8.22 -4.08
CA GLY A 14 -11.63 8.58 -3.65
C GLY A 14 -10.52 7.59 -4.03
N LEU A 15 -10.84 6.47 -4.68
CA LEU A 15 -9.84 5.57 -5.25
C LEU A 15 -9.55 5.94 -6.72
N PRO A 16 -8.30 5.81 -7.19
CA PRO A 16 -8.00 5.86 -8.61
C PRO A 16 -8.83 4.81 -9.38
N ASP A 17 -9.21 5.12 -10.61
CA ASP A 17 -9.98 4.18 -11.42
C ASP A 17 -9.23 2.86 -11.68
N ALA A 18 -9.98 1.82 -12.03
CA ALA A 18 -9.43 0.48 -12.26
C ALA A 18 -8.33 0.44 -13.31
N ASN A 19 -8.46 1.28 -14.35
CA ASN A 19 -7.54 1.31 -15.47
C ASN A 19 -6.20 1.91 -15.07
N PHE A 20 -6.23 2.96 -14.24
CA PHE A 20 -5.03 3.53 -13.65
C PHE A 20 -4.32 2.50 -12.77
N LEU A 21 -5.02 1.84 -11.85
CA LEU A 21 -4.44 0.84 -10.96
C LEU A 21 -3.87 -0.35 -11.73
N TRP A 22 -4.56 -0.79 -12.79
CA TRP A 22 -4.05 -1.82 -13.69
C TRP A 22 -2.79 -1.36 -14.44
N SER A 23 -2.75 -0.11 -14.92
CA SER A 23 -1.57 0.44 -15.59
C SER A 23 -0.36 0.56 -14.65
N VAL A 24 -0.60 0.85 -13.36
CA VAL A 24 0.44 0.85 -12.34
C VAL A 24 0.94 -0.57 -12.12
N PHE A 25 0.04 -1.54 -11.95
CA PHE A 25 0.43 -2.95 -11.80
C PHE A 25 1.28 -3.47 -12.94
N GLN A 26 0.88 -3.21 -14.19
CA GLN A 26 1.66 -3.63 -15.36
C GLN A 26 3.06 -2.98 -15.44
N ARG A 27 3.28 -1.83 -14.78
CA ARG A 27 4.62 -1.22 -14.68
C ARG A 27 5.46 -1.84 -13.58
N VAL A 28 4.81 -2.39 -12.55
CA VAL A 28 5.43 -3.00 -11.38
C VAL A 28 5.79 -4.46 -11.64
N ASP A 29 4.85 -5.24 -12.18
CA ASP A 29 5.04 -6.64 -12.61
C ASP A 29 5.93 -6.66 -13.87
N LYS A 30 7.25 -6.70 -13.66
CA LYS A 30 8.27 -6.59 -14.71
C LYS A 30 8.37 -7.88 -15.50
N ASP A 31 8.24 -9.01 -14.81
CA ASP A 31 8.35 -10.33 -15.42
C ASP A 31 7.02 -10.82 -16.03
N ARG A 32 5.92 -10.08 -15.80
CA ARG A 32 4.56 -10.40 -16.27
C ARG A 32 4.05 -11.74 -15.71
N SER A 33 4.48 -12.07 -14.50
CA SER A 33 4.05 -13.27 -13.79
C SER A 33 2.60 -13.19 -13.32
N GLY A 34 2.02 -11.99 -13.26
CA GLY A 34 0.67 -11.74 -12.74
C GLY A 34 0.62 -11.67 -11.21
N ILE A 35 1.78 -11.65 -10.55
CA ILE A 35 1.97 -11.53 -9.11
C ILE A 35 3.15 -10.60 -8.85
N ILE A 36 3.14 -9.87 -7.73
CA ILE A 36 4.25 -8.96 -7.40
C ILE A 36 5.17 -9.66 -6.41
N SER A 37 6.42 -9.84 -6.83
CA SER A 37 7.50 -10.31 -5.95
C SER A 37 7.90 -9.24 -4.94
N ASP A 38 8.64 -9.66 -3.91
CA ASP A 38 9.27 -8.77 -2.93
C ASP A 38 10.14 -7.68 -3.58
N VAL A 39 10.97 -8.08 -4.55
CA VAL A 39 11.84 -7.18 -5.30
C VAL A 39 11.04 -6.17 -6.11
N GLU A 40 9.98 -6.60 -6.79
CA GLU A 40 9.12 -5.72 -7.58
C GLU A 40 8.32 -4.76 -6.70
N LEU A 41 7.83 -5.22 -5.55
CA LEU A 41 7.13 -4.36 -4.59
C LEU A 41 8.05 -3.27 -4.07
N GLN A 42 9.27 -3.64 -3.68
CA GLN A 42 10.28 -2.70 -3.20
C GLN A 42 10.57 -1.66 -4.30
N GLN A 43 10.83 -2.09 -5.53
CA GLN A 43 11.07 -1.17 -6.64
C GLN A 43 9.89 -0.25 -6.94
N ALA A 44 8.67 -0.77 -6.89
CA ALA A 44 7.44 -0.02 -7.13
C ALA A 44 7.26 1.13 -6.13
N LEU A 45 7.38 0.80 -4.85
CA LEU A 45 7.17 1.74 -3.76
C LEU A 45 8.35 2.70 -3.59
N SER A 46 9.57 2.30 -3.94
CA SER A 46 10.77 3.15 -3.86
C SER A 46 10.66 4.46 -4.65
N ASN A 47 9.83 4.49 -5.70
CA ASN A 47 9.61 5.70 -6.50
C ASN A 47 8.72 6.74 -5.79
N GLY A 48 7.98 6.36 -4.75
CA GLY A 48 7.05 7.24 -4.02
C GLY A 48 7.25 7.27 -2.51
N TYR A 49 7.95 6.29 -1.94
CA TYR A 49 8.15 6.10 -0.51
C TYR A 49 9.63 5.82 -0.21
N ARG A 50 10.13 6.46 0.85
CA ARG A 50 11.49 6.25 1.37
C ARG A 50 11.42 5.37 2.61
N LEU A 51 11.31 4.06 2.40
CA LEU A 51 11.17 3.06 3.46
C LEU A 51 12.44 2.22 3.57
N SER A 52 12.73 1.72 4.77
CA SER A 52 13.83 0.77 4.96
C SER A 52 13.46 -0.62 4.40
N GLU A 53 14.48 -1.42 4.04
CA GLU A 53 14.29 -2.81 3.59
C GLU A 53 13.45 -3.62 4.59
N GLN A 54 13.74 -3.48 5.88
CA GLN A 54 13.01 -4.16 6.95
C GLN A 54 11.52 -3.78 6.97
N PHE A 55 11.17 -2.56 6.58
CA PHE A 55 9.77 -2.13 6.54
C PHE A 55 9.04 -2.70 5.33
N TYR A 56 9.72 -2.92 4.21
CA TYR A 56 9.15 -3.65 3.07
C TYR A 56 8.78 -5.08 3.43
N ASP A 57 9.61 -5.78 4.21
CA ASP A 57 9.29 -7.12 4.73
C ASP A 57 8.01 -7.13 5.59
N ILE A 58 7.84 -6.09 6.43
CA ILE A 58 6.63 -5.92 7.25
C ILE A 58 5.41 -5.73 6.34
N LEU A 59 5.52 -4.92 5.29
CA LEU A 59 4.42 -4.71 4.34
C LEU A 59 4.04 -6.00 3.63
N ILE A 60 5.01 -6.76 3.12
CA ILE A 60 4.74 -8.04 2.45
C ILE A 60 4.00 -8.97 3.40
N ARG A 61 4.51 -9.18 4.62
CA ARG A 61 3.87 -10.05 5.62
C ARG A 61 2.47 -9.58 6.02
N LYS A 62 2.22 -8.27 6.00
CA LYS A 62 0.93 -7.68 6.39
C LYS A 62 -0.14 -7.88 5.32
N PHE A 63 0.24 -7.86 4.04
CA PHE A 63 -0.69 -7.90 2.91
C PHE A 63 -0.70 -9.24 2.15
N ASP A 64 0.33 -10.09 2.32
CA ASP A 64 0.34 -11.45 1.77
C ASP A 64 -0.65 -12.35 2.53
N ARG A 65 -1.90 -12.35 2.05
CA ARG A 65 -2.98 -13.18 2.62
C ARG A 65 -2.79 -14.67 2.36
N GLN A 66 -1.97 -15.04 1.37
CA GLN A 66 -1.76 -16.43 0.97
C GLN A 66 -0.55 -17.07 1.65
N GLY A 67 0.29 -16.28 2.32
CA GLY A 67 1.50 -16.74 3.02
C GLY A 67 2.55 -17.31 2.07
N ARG A 68 2.61 -16.83 0.83
CA ARG A 68 3.53 -17.33 -0.21
C ARG A 68 4.80 -16.49 -0.35
N GLY A 69 4.94 -15.43 0.44
CA GLY A 69 6.00 -14.43 0.30
C GLY A 69 5.84 -13.58 -0.96
N GLN A 70 4.63 -13.49 -1.51
CA GLN A 70 4.31 -12.80 -2.77
C GLN A 70 3.00 -12.05 -2.60
N VAL A 71 2.87 -10.90 -3.27
CA VAL A 71 1.70 -10.03 -3.14
C VAL A 71 0.87 -10.13 -4.41
N ALA A 72 -0.37 -10.63 -4.28
CA ALA A 72 -1.31 -10.63 -5.40
C ALA A 72 -1.77 -9.21 -5.75
N PHE A 73 -2.31 -9.01 -6.96
CA PHE A 73 -2.78 -7.69 -7.40
C PHE A 73 -3.71 -7.01 -6.39
N ASP A 74 -4.73 -7.71 -5.90
CA ASP A 74 -5.70 -7.15 -4.96
C ASP A 74 -5.04 -6.72 -3.63
N ASP A 75 -4.05 -7.49 -3.17
CA ASP A 75 -3.30 -7.20 -1.95
C ASP A 75 -2.34 -6.02 -2.16
N PHE A 76 -1.75 -5.88 -3.35
CA PHE A 76 -0.94 -4.73 -3.72
C PHE A 76 -1.76 -3.44 -3.77
N ILE A 77 -2.97 -3.49 -4.34
CA ILE A 77 -3.88 -2.34 -4.34
C ILE A 77 -4.22 -1.93 -2.90
N GLN A 78 -4.56 -2.88 -2.04
CA GLN A 78 -4.81 -2.58 -0.63
C GLN A 78 -3.60 -1.98 0.07
N CYS A 79 -2.41 -2.53 -0.16
CA CYS A 79 -1.16 -1.99 0.38
C CYS A 79 -0.95 -0.53 -0.03
N CYS A 80 -1.11 -0.22 -1.32
CA CYS A 80 -0.97 1.14 -1.83
C CYS A 80 -1.99 2.11 -1.21
N VAL A 81 -3.25 1.69 -1.09
CA VAL A 81 -4.31 2.52 -0.51
C VAL A 81 -4.06 2.80 0.97
N VAL A 82 -3.63 1.80 1.73
CA VAL A 82 -3.31 1.96 3.15
C VAL A 82 -2.09 2.86 3.31
N LEU A 83 -1.00 2.62 2.57
CA LEU A 83 0.19 3.46 2.61
C LEU A 83 -0.11 4.92 2.25
N GLN A 84 -0.92 5.15 1.22
CA GLN A 84 -1.31 6.50 0.81
C GLN A 84 -2.08 7.20 1.95
N ARG A 85 -3.11 6.56 2.51
CA ARG A 85 -3.89 7.14 3.61
C ARG A 85 -3.05 7.46 4.84
N LEU A 86 -2.21 6.51 5.26
CA LEU A 86 -1.31 6.70 6.40
C LEU A 86 -0.33 7.85 6.17
N THR A 87 0.23 7.92 4.95
CA THR A 87 1.18 8.98 4.57
C THR A 87 0.51 10.35 4.50
N ASP A 88 -0.70 10.43 3.96
CA ASP A 88 -1.46 11.68 3.90
C ASP A 88 -1.80 12.20 5.28
N ILE A 89 -2.12 11.30 6.21
CA ILE A 89 -2.36 11.66 7.61
C ILE A 89 -1.06 12.10 8.26
N PHE A 90 0.02 11.32 8.14
CA PHE A 90 1.34 11.66 8.70
C PHE A 90 1.79 13.06 8.25
N ARG A 91 1.73 13.36 6.95
CA ARG A 91 2.10 14.67 6.38
C ARG A 91 1.27 15.84 6.88
N ARG A 92 0.04 15.63 7.35
CA ARG A 92 -0.77 16.70 7.95
C ARG A 92 -0.25 17.10 9.34
N TYR A 93 0.41 16.17 10.03
CA TYR A 93 0.98 16.40 11.36
C TYR A 93 2.48 16.73 11.30
N ASP A 94 3.20 16.28 10.28
CA ASP A 94 4.60 16.63 9.98
C ASP A 94 4.67 18.01 9.28
N THR A 95 4.52 19.07 10.08
CA THR A 95 4.39 20.45 9.55
C THR A 95 5.70 21.04 9.03
N ASP A 96 6.83 20.55 9.51
CA ASP A 96 8.18 20.99 9.15
C ASP A 96 8.90 20.03 8.17
N GLN A 97 8.25 18.92 7.80
CA GLN A 97 8.71 17.96 6.79
C GLN A 97 10.05 17.31 7.15
N ASP A 98 10.30 17.13 8.45
CA ASP A 98 11.54 16.53 8.95
C ASP A 98 11.43 14.99 9.09
N GLY A 99 10.22 14.44 8.90
CA GLY A 99 9.93 13.01 9.02
C GLY A 99 9.63 12.56 10.45
N TRP A 100 9.36 13.49 11.38
CA TRP A 100 8.99 13.22 12.76
C TRP A 100 7.69 13.93 13.11
N ILE A 101 6.89 13.31 13.99
CA ILE A 101 5.70 13.94 14.55
C ILE A 101 5.74 13.85 16.07
N GLN A 102 5.37 14.93 16.73
CA GLN A 102 5.15 14.95 18.17
C GLN A 102 3.66 15.20 18.42
N VAL A 103 2.98 14.21 18.99
CA VAL A 103 1.54 14.25 19.24
C VAL A 103 1.21 13.89 20.68
N SER A 104 0.18 14.52 21.24
CA SER A 104 -0.38 14.11 22.52
C SER A 104 -1.17 12.80 22.40
N TYR A 105 -1.52 12.18 23.53
CA TYR A 105 -2.30 10.94 23.54
C TYR A 105 -3.65 11.08 22.80
N GLU A 106 -4.39 12.18 23.01
CA GLU A 106 -5.68 12.40 22.35
C GLU A 106 -5.54 12.68 20.85
N GLN A 107 -4.46 13.37 20.45
CA GLN A 107 -4.14 13.59 19.05
C GLN A 107 -3.78 12.27 18.36
N TYR A 108 -3.02 11.39 19.02
CA TYR A 108 -2.75 10.04 18.54
C TYR A 108 -4.04 9.24 18.33
N LEU A 109 -4.94 9.21 19.32
CA LEU A 109 -6.23 8.50 19.18
C LEU A 109 -7.06 9.06 18.02
N SER A 110 -7.14 10.39 17.90
CA SER A 110 -7.87 11.06 16.82
C SER A 110 -7.26 10.76 15.44
N MET A 111 -5.93 10.70 15.35
CA MET A 111 -5.21 10.30 14.15
C MET A 111 -5.55 8.86 13.75
N VAL A 112 -5.52 7.93 14.69
CA VAL A 112 -5.85 6.52 14.45
C VAL A 112 -7.32 6.36 14.02
N PHE A 113 -8.25 7.01 14.71
CA PHE A 113 -9.67 6.95 14.37
C PHE A 113 -10.02 7.59 13.03
N SER A 114 -9.18 8.48 12.49
CA SER A 114 -9.40 9.02 11.14
C SER A 114 -9.10 8.02 10.00
N ILE A 115 -8.46 6.89 10.32
CA ILE A 115 -8.07 5.85 9.36
C ILE A 115 -9.15 4.75 9.24
N VAL A 116 -9.78 4.40 10.36
CA VAL A 116 -10.69 3.25 10.54
C VAL A 116 -12.16 3.61 10.31
#